data_AF-A0A9D2QKH6-F1
#
_entry.id   AF-A0A9D2QKH6-F1
#
_cell.length_a   1.000
_cell.length_b   1.000
_cell.length_c   1.000
_cell.angle_alpha   90.00
_cell.angle_beta   90.00
_cell.angle_gamma   90.00
#
_symmetry.space_group_name_H-M   'P 1'
#
loop_
_entity.id
_entity.type
_entity.pdbx_description
1 polymer ?
#
loop_
_entity_poly.entity_id
_entity_poly.type
_entity_poly.pdbx_seq_one_letter_code
_entity_poly.pdbx_strand_id
1 'polypeptide(L)'
;MEKELESGKTREILKGRILLRKYHNEGACLNLGEKKSKAVAAVSLLLTAALSLVFLFTLTKRGCAALKTGLSLLLGGAWSNTYDRLKRKYVVDYFSFNVRWKPLRQIIFNLSDFCILIGALVVAFQGDSIAD
;
A
#
# COMPACT_ATOMS: atom_id res chain seq x y z
N MET A 1 -18.56 4.99 1.13
CA MET A 1 -17.46 5.82 1.69
C MET A 1 -16.95 6.89 0.73
N GLU A 2 -16.85 6.61 -0.59
CA GLU A 2 -16.29 7.55 -1.57
C GLU A 2 -17.13 8.82 -1.85
N LYS A 3 -18.43 8.78 -1.55
CA LYS A 3 -19.40 9.85 -1.81
C LYS A 3 -19.55 10.88 -0.69
N GLU A 4 -18.90 10.69 0.47
CA GLU A 4 -19.27 11.41 1.70
C GLU A 4 -18.20 12.37 2.23
N LEU A 5 -17.00 12.34 1.66
CA LEU A 5 -15.90 13.23 2.00
C LEU A 5 -15.59 14.13 0.80
N GLU A 6 -16.03 15.38 0.90
CA GLU A 6 -15.65 16.45 -0.01
C GLU A 6 -14.15 16.68 0.05
N SER A 7 -13.56 16.90 -1.13
CA SER A 7 -12.15 17.27 -1.29
C SER A 7 -11.83 18.48 -0.39
N GLY A 8 -10.99 18.29 0.63
CA GLY A 8 -10.56 19.35 1.56
C GLY A 8 -11.08 19.25 3.01
N LYS A 9 -12.09 18.44 3.31
CA LYS A 9 -12.54 18.25 4.71
C LYS A 9 -11.67 17.23 5.44
N THR A 10 -10.95 17.68 6.48
CA THR A 10 -10.20 16.80 7.40
C THR A 10 -11.13 16.34 8.52
N ARG A 11 -11.30 15.03 8.70
CA ARG A 11 -11.98 14.48 9.88
C ARG A 11 -10.96 13.91 10.85
N GLU A 12 -11.09 14.24 12.13
CA GLU A 12 -10.27 13.64 13.18
C GLU A 12 -10.89 12.33 13.66
N ILE A 13 -10.09 11.26 13.71
CA ILE A 13 -10.47 9.97 14.27
C ILE A 13 -9.44 9.55 15.34
N LEU A 14 -9.76 8.52 16.12
CA LEU A 14 -8.88 8.01 17.20
C LEU A 14 -8.47 9.10 18.20
N LYS A 15 -9.46 9.86 18.72
CA LYS A 15 -9.25 10.97 19.68
C LYS A 15 -8.25 12.01 19.16
N GLY A 16 -8.33 12.33 17.86
CA GLY A 16 -7.48 13.32 17.23
C GLY A 16 -6.06 12.83 16.93
N ARG A 17 -5.75 11.52 16.99
CA ARG A 17 -4.41 11.02 16.61
C ARG A 17 -4.25 10.80 15.10
N ILE A 18 -5.35 10.52 14.40
CA ILE A 18 -5.33 10.26 12.96
C ILE A 18 -6.29 11.23 12.26
N LEU A 19 -5.81 11.79 11.16
CA LEU A 19 -6.52 12.70 10.27
C LEU A 19 -6.99 11.89 9.07
N LEU A 20 -8.30 11.87 8.83
CA LEU A 20 -8.89 11.40 7.60
C LEU A 20 -8.92 12.55 6.60
N ARG A 21 -8.19 12.42 5.48
CA ARG A 21 -8.11 13.41 4.41
C ARG A 21 -8.15 12.68 3.09
N LYS A 22 -9.00 13.11 2.16
CA LYS A 22 -9.03 12.56 0.81
C LYS A 22 -7.90 13.17 0.00
N TYR A 23 -6.93 12.35 -0.40
CA TYR A 23 -5.83 12.74 -1.26
C TYR A 23 -5.78 11.80 -2.47
N HIS A 24 -5.62 12.36 -3.66
CA HIS A 24 -5.44 11.58 -4.88
C HIS A 24 -3.96 11.57 -5.22
N ASN A 25 -3.36 10.38 -5.17
CA ASN A 25 -1.96 10.20 -5.54
C ASN A 25 -1.88 9.66 -6.97
N GLU A 26 -1.55 10.55 -7.91
CA GLU A 26 -1.37 10.22 -9.33
C GLU A 26 0.00 9.59 -9.63
N GLY A 27 0.93 9.62 -8.67
CA GLY A 27 2.27 9.04 -8.74
C GLY A 27 2.44 7.76 -7.92
N ALA A 28 3.71 7.45 -7.61
CA ALA A 28 4.10 6.45 -6.60
C ALA A 28 4.14 7.11 -5.20
N CYS A 29 4.90 6.56 -4.24
CA CYS A 29 5.13 7.23 -2.95
C CYS A 29 5.58 8.69 -3.18
N LEU A 30 4.97 9.65 -2.47
CA LEU A 30 5.32 11.08 -2.49
C LEU A 30 5.23 11.78 -3.88
N ASN A 31 4.25 11.43 -4.71
CA ASN A 31 4.08 11.94 -6.08
C ASN A 31 5.23 11.62 -7.05
N LEU A 32 6.07 10.64 -6.74
CA LEU A 32 7.17 10.27 -7.62
C LEU A 32 6.61 9.72 -8.95
N GLY A 33 6.89 10.43 -10.05
CA GLY A 33 6.42 10.03 -11.39
C GLY A 33 5.03 10.53 -11.79
N GLU A 34 4.48 11.54 -11.12
CA GLU A 34 3.17 12.16 -11.39
C GLU A 34 2.91 12.46 -12.88
N LYS A 35 3.91 13.00 -13.60
CA LYS A 35 3.82 13.28 -15.05
C LYS A 35 3.74 12.03 -15.94
N LYS A 36 3.92 10.83 -15.39
CA LYS A 36 3.91 9.54 -16.09
C LYS A 36 3.03 8.52 -15.38
N SER A 37 1.81 8.90 -14.98
CA SER A 37 0.81 8.00 -14.36
C SER A 37 0.66 6.64 -15.08
N LYS A 38 0.69 6.59 -16.41
CA LYS A 38 0.70 5.32 -17.18
C LYS A 38 1.93 4.44 -16.91
N ALA A 39 3.11 5.04 -16.80
CA ALA A 39 4.34 4.31 -16.48
C ALA A 39 4.31 3.80 -15.04
N VAL A 40 3.81 4.59 -14.10
CA VAL A 40 3.62 4.18 -12.70
C VAL A 40 2.64 3.02 -12.60
N ALA A 41 1.52 3.07 -13.34
CA ALA A 41 0.57 1.97 -13.43
C ALA A 41 1.21 0.71 -14.03
N ALA A 42 1.98 0.84 -15.12
CA ALA A 42 2.67 -0.29 -15.74
C ALA A 42 3.70 -0.92 -14.80
N VAL A 43 4.52 -0.13 -14.11
CA VAL A 43 5.48 -0.62 -13.12
C VAL A 43 4.76 -1.30 -11.95
N SER A 44 3.67 -0.71 -11.44
CA SER A 44 2.86 -1.31 -10.37
C SER A 44 2.31 -2.67 -10.78
N LEU A 45 1.80 -2.77 -12.02
CA LEU A 45 1.30 -4.01 -12.58
C LEU A 45 2.40 -5.06 -12.74
N LEU A 46 3.56 -4.69 -13.29
CA LEU A 46 4.71 -5.58 -13.46
C LEU A 46 5.21 -6.12 -12.12
N LEU A 47 5.39 -5.25 -11.12
CA LEU A 47 5.82 -5.64 -9.78
C LEU A 47 4.80 -6.58 -9.13
N THR A 48 3.51 -6.27 -9.24
CA THR A 48 2.48 -7.11 -8.63
C THR A 48 2.35 -8.46 -9.34
N ALA A 49 2.52 -8.50 -10.66
CA ALA A 49 2.56 -9.75 -11.43
C ALA A 49 3.77 -10.61 -11.02
N ALA A 50 4.96 -10.00 -10.89
CA ALA A 50 6.16 -10.70 -10.44
C ALA A 50 5.99 -11.27 -9.02
N LEU A 51 5.45 -10.48 -8.08
CA LEU A 51 5.12 -10.95 -6.73
C LEU A 51 4.10 -12.08 -6.75
N SER A 52 3.14 -12.05 -7.68
CA SER A 52 2.11 -13.09 -7.82
C SER A 52 2.74 -14.41 -8.24
N LEU A 53 3.70 -14.37 -9.18
CA LEU A 53 4.47 -15.54 -9.57
C LEU A 53 5.30 -16.11 -8.42
N VAL A 54 5.97 -15.25 -7.63
CA VAL A 54 6.71 -15.67 -6.43
C VAL A 54 5.77 -16.36 -5.44
N PHE A 55 4.60 -15.77 -5.18
CA PHE A 55 3.62 -16.37 -4.29
C PHE A 55 3.11 -17.72 -4.80
N LEU A 56 2.76 -17.84 -6.08
CA LEU A 56 2.37 -19.11 -6.68
C LEU A 56 3.47 -20.17 -6.52
N PHE A 57 4.73 -19.79 -6.72
CA PHE A 57 5.84 -20.69 -6.46
C PHE A 57 5.92 -21.11 -4.99
N THR A 58 5.70 -20.21 -4.03
CA THR A 58 5.66 -20.57 -2.61
C THR A 58 4.50 -21.51 -2.24
N LEU A 59 3.40 -21.52 -3.01
CA LEU A 59 2.32 -22.48 -2.79
C LEU A 59 2.74 -23.93 -3.11
N THR A 60 3.68 -24.11 -4.04
CA THR A 60 4.23 -25.44 -4.39
C THR A 60 5.14 -26.02 -3.29
N LYS A 61 5.64 -25.17 -2.39
CA LYS A 61 6.49 -25.56 -1.26
C LYS A 61 5.62 -25.85 -0.02
N ARG A 62 5.93 -26.94 0.70
CA ARG A 62 5.36 -27.25 2.02
C ARG A 62 6.13 -26.52 3.11
N GLY A 63 5.44 -26.13 4.18
CA GLY A 63 6.03 -25.38 5.30
C GLY A 63 6.06 -23.86 5.05
N CYS A 64 6.14 -23.08 6.13
CA CYS A 64 6.07 -21.61 6.20
C CYS A 64 4.68 -20.98 5.92
N ALA A 65 3.73 -21.21 6.84
CA ALA A 65 2.46 -20.47 6.87
C ALA A 65 2.69 -18.96 6.99
N ALA A 66 3.66 -18.52 7.81
CA ALA A 66 3.98 -17.10 7.99
C ALA A 66 4.44 -16.42 6.68
N LEU A 67 5.32 -17.06 5.91
CA LEU A 67 5.75 -16.55 4.59
C LEU A 67 4.55 -16.38 3.64
N LYS A 68 3.67 -17.39 3.59
CA LYS A 68 2.46 -17.36 2.74
C LYS A 68 1.51 -16.25 3.19
N THR A 69 1.34 -16.04 4.49
CA THR A 69 0.54 -14.95 5.04
C THR A 69 1.14 -13.59 4.71
N GLY A 70 2.46 -13.42 4.87
CA GLY A 70 3.16 -12.18 4.55
C GLY A 70 3.05 -11.82 3.05
N LEU A 71 3.27 -12.81 2.18
CA LEU A 71 3.09 -12.65 0.73
C LEU A 71 1.65 -12.37 0.34
N SER A 72 0.67 -12.97 1.02
CA SER A 72 -0.76 -12.71 0.78
C SER A 72 -1.13 -11.27 1.14
N LEU A 73 -0.60 -10.74 2.25
CA LEU A 73 -0.80 -9.34 2.66
C LEU A 73 -0.16 -8.37 1.67
N LEU A 74 1.08 -8.65 1.25
CA LEU A 74 1.78 -7.89 0.21
C LEU A 74 0.98 -7.86 -1.09
N LEU A 75 0.54 -9.03 -1.57
CA LEU A 75 -0.20 -9.15 -2.81
C LEU A 75 -1.56 -8.48 -2.76
N GLY A 76 -2.30 -8.63 -1.65
CA GLY A 76 -3.59 -7.99 -1.48
C GLY A 76 -3.47 -6.46 -1.57
N GLY A 77 -2.48 -5.88 -0.87
CA GLY A 77 -2.22 -4.44 -0.94
C GLY A 77 -1.72 -3.98 -2.32
N ALA A 78 -0.80 -4.73 -2.92
CA ALA A 78 -0.26 -4.41 -4.24
C ALA A 78 -1.33 -4.47 -5.35
N TRP A 79 -2.23 -5.46 -5.31
CA TRP A 79 -3.32 -5.58 -6.27
C TRP A 79 -4.39 -4.51 -6.08
N SER A 80 -4.71 -4.15 -4.84
CA SER A 80 -5.62 -3.03 -4.54
C SER A 80 -5.10 -1.72 -5.13
N ASN A 81 -3.84 -1.38 -4.86
CA ASN A 81 -3.20 -0.16 -5.39
C ASN A 81 -3.04 -0.20 -6.92
N THR A 82 -2.75 -1.36 -7.50
CA THR A 82 -2.66 -1.53 -8.95
C THR A 82 -4.02 -1.38 -9.62
N TYR A 83 -5.07 -1.98 -9.06
CA TYR A 83 -6.45 -1.86 -9.56
C TYR A 83 -6.92 -0.41 -9.58
N ASP A 84 -6.67 0.34 -8.50
CA ASP A 84 -6.99 1.77 -8.45
C ASP A 84 -6.27 2.55 -9.54
N ARG A 85 -4.98 2.27 -9.80
CA ARG A 85 -4.23 2.88 -10.91
C ARG A 85 -4.77 2.50 -12.28
N LEU A 86 -5.19 1.26 -12.51
CA LEU A 86 -5.74 0.84 -13.81
C LEU A 86 -7.11 1.46 -14.07
N LYS A 87 -7.98 1.51 -13.05
CA LYS A 87 -9.35 2.01 -13.19
C LYS A 87 -9.46 3.52 -13.15
N ARG A 88 -8.73 4.16 -12.23
CA ARG A 88 -8.89 5.57 -11.86
C ARG A 88 -7.68 6.42 -12.24
N LYS A 89 -6.53 5.81 -12.56
CA LYS A 89 -5.21 6.46 -12.83
C LYS A 89 -4.51 7.05 -11.60
N TYR A 90 -5.10 6.90 -10.42
CA TYR A 90 -4.56 7.34 -9.14
C TYR A 90 -4.96 6.37 -8.04
N VAL A 91 -4.19 6.38 -6.95
CA VAL A 91 -4.54 5.72 -5.69
C VAL A 91 -5.15 6.75 -4.76
N VAL A 92 -6.16 6.35 -4.00
CA VAL A 92 -6.76 7.23 -3.01
C VAL A 92 -6.13 6.97 -1.66
N ASP A 93 -5.47 7.99 -1.12
CA ASP A 93 -4.86 7.99 0.20
C ASP A 93 -5.80 8.73 1.17
N TYR A 94 -5.99 8.17 2.37
CA TYR A 94 -7.05 8.60 3.28
C TYR A 94 -6.56 8.97 4.67
N PHE A 95 -5.47 8.38 5.14
CA PHE A 95 -5.03 8.49 6.53
C PHE A 95 -3.75 9.29 6.65
N SER A 96 -3.66 10.15 7.66
CA SER A 96 -2.47 10.93 8.01
C SER A 96 -2.33 11.01 9.53
N PHE A 97 -1.10 11.10 10.06
CA PHE A 97 -0.88 11.20 11.50
C PHE A 97 -1.03 12.65 11.99
N ASN A 98 -1.80 12.87 13.07
CA ASN A 98 -1.93 14.19 13.70
C ASN A 98 -0.78 14.46 14.68
N VAL A 99 0.45 14.54 14.17
CA VAL A 99 1.65 14.80 14.98
C VAL A 99 2.18 16.21 14.78
N ARG A 100 2.90 16.76 15.78
CA ARG A 100 3.50 18.10 15.69
C ARG A 100 4.59 18.19 14.61
N TRP A 101 5.21 17.06 14.28
CA TRP A 101 6.20 16.96 13.21
C TRP A 101 5.52 17.10 11.84
N LYS A 102 5.77 18.25 11.18
CA LYS A 102 5.24 18.58 9.85
C LYS A 102 5.46 17.48 8.79
N PRO A 103 6.64 16.85 8.65
CA PRO A 103 6.84 15.84 7.61
C PRO A 103 5.95 14.61 7.83
N LEU A 104 5.85 14.10 9.07
CA LEU A 104 5.00 12.96 9.40
C LEU A 104 3.50 13.25 9.22
N ARG A 105 3.09 14.51 9.46
CA ARG A 105 1.71 14.96 9.21
C ARG A 105 1.39 15.06 7.72
N GLN A 106 2.39 15.28 6.86
CA GLN A 106 2.21 15.35 5.40
C GLN A 106 2.19 13.98 4.73
N ILE A 107 2.63 12.91 5.42
CA ILE A 107 2.52 11.55 4.91
C ILE A 107 1.05 11.14 4.98
N ILE A 108 0.47 10.87 3.81
CA ILE A 108 -0.88 10.34 3.64
C ILE A 108 -0.72 8.92 3.09
N PHE A 109 -1.41 7.97 3.69
CA PHE A 109 -1.33 6.56 3.34
C PHE A 109 -2.73 5.96 3.25
N ASN A 110 -2.85 4.82 2.58
CA ASN A 110 -4.09 4.05 2.51
C ASN A 110 -3.98 2.73 3.30
N LEU A 111 -5.04 1.91 3.23
CA LEU A 111 -5.05 0.60 3.88
C LEU A 111 -4.11 -0.42 3.21
N SER A 112 -4.01 -0.39 1.88
CA SER A 112 -3.07 -1.21 1.11
C SER A 112 -1.63 -1.00 1.53
N ASP A 113 -1.21 0.23 1.85
CA ASP A 113 0.15 0.53 2.29
C ASP A 113 0.47 -0.14 3.63
N PHE A 114 -0.52 -0.23 4.53
CA PHE A 114 -0.38 -1.02 5.76
C PHE A 114 -0.27 -2.51 5.49
N CYS A 115 -1.09 -3.06 4.59
CA CYS A 115 -1.01 -4.47 4.21
C CYS A 115 0.38 -4.80 3.61
N ILE A 116 0.89 -3.92 2.74
CA ILE A 116 2.22 -4.05 2.14
C ILE A 116 3.29 -3.97 3.22
N LEU A 117 3.23 -3.00 4.14
CA LEU A 117 4.20 -2.84 5.22
C LEU A 117 4.23 -4.06 6.15
N ILE A 118 3.06 -4.50 6.64
CA ILE A 118 2.95 -5.65 7.54
C ILE A 118 3.40 -6.92 6.81
N GLY A 119 2.97 -7.12 5.57
CA GLY A 119 3.38 -8.26 4.78
C GLY A 119 4.88 -8.29 4.52
N ALA A 120 5.50 -7.14 4.21
CA ALA A 120 6.95 -7.01 4.05
C ALA A 120 7.71 -7.37 5.32
N LEU A 121 7.24 -6.88 6.48
CA LEU A 121 7.84 -7.22 7.78
C LEU A 121 7.77 -8.72 8.06
N VAL A 122 6.61 -9.34 7.85
CA VAL A 122 6.43 -10.79 8.04
C VAL A 122 7.35 -11.58 7.11
N VAL A 123 7.46 -11.18 5.83
CA VAL A 123 8.37 -11.83 4.87
C VAL A 123 9.83 -11.65 5.27
N ALA A 124 10.23 -10.45 5.72
CA ALA A 124 11.61 -10.16 6.13
C ALA A 124 12.03 -11.02 7.34
N PHE A 125 11.24 -11.00 8.42
CA PHE A 125 11.53 -11.78 9.62
C PHE A 125 11.50 -13.30 9.37
N GLN A 126 10.67 -13.76 8.44
CA GLN A 126 10.65 -15.17 8.07
C GLN A 126 11.79 -15.55 7.13
N GLY A 127 12.23 -14.63 6.27
CA GLY A 127 13.36 -14.80 5.36
C GLY A 127 14.67 -14.97 6.13
N ASP A 128 14.89 -14.16 7.17
CA ASP A 128 16.03 -14.31 8.07
C ASP A 128 16.03 -15.70 8.73
N SER A 129 14.86 -16.16 9.18
CA SER A 129 14.72 -17.49 9.82
C SER A 129 14.82 -18.69 8.86
N ILE A 130 14.85 -18.48 7.54
CA ILE A 130 15.08 -19.54 6.52
C ILE A 130 16.53 -19.52 6.01
N ALA A 131 17.26 -18.40 6.20
CA ALA A 131 18.63 -18.23 5.76
C ALA A 131 19.67 -18.76 6.78
N ASP A 132 19.25 -19.02 8.01
CA ASP A 132 19.98 -19.76 9.06
C ASP A 132 19.68 -21.28 9.00
#